data_AF-A0A4V1FCR6-F1
#
_entry.id   AF-A0A4V1FCR6-F1
#
_cell.length_a   1.000
_cell.length_b   1.000
_cell.length_c   1.000
_cell.angle_alpha   90.00
_cell.angle_beta   90.00
_cell.angle_gamma   90.00
#
_symmetry.space_group_name_H-M   'P 1'
#
loop_
_entity.id
_entity.type
_entity.pdbx_description
1 polymer ?
#
loop_
_entity_poly.entity_id
_entity_poly.type
_entity_poly.pdbx_seq_one_letter_code
_entity_poly.pdbx_strand_id
1 'polypeptide(L)'
;MKETLCFLLLLLLAPSALAQEPVITWGPSIERDVAELQNLHIIGISGTDFYTVHQADGQATLERYDATNQRLWATALLPRTADGQPAEFHDVLLLEGKLQLLSTHRKNGVTTVYAQEITSTGNYRPTIRSVTSARTNGTLSVSISDDKNDVLIVLTDRPQQKLTASLFNASLSPRWTQTFSMSGVFRQSVVLTDGSSFILTESNDSAPITAAYHLYSLNARSGSIRDTPLGHQNYNFTQAMMAASGTDLVVAGLYASGAGTAEQQPEPSGNFFYRFSGDKNKRNLTSIIPFNQQFIRNYKSETNDFDRSKRLRNLELKEVETAGQGGTYVIGEVWFQENGNGQRLYNSHDLIITRLKEDGFLDYNTSIAKSQSGTSGNRFLYSFLSSLQSNNLFIVYQNMMRGEATAPKQGSLAQAATLTTILPDGTQQTTPLQQKPDSAESIQIRPAVSFPVSKREFIVLGSNSGSYRFGRLKF
;
A
#
# COMPACT_ATOMS: atom_id res chain seq x y z
N MET A 1 -28.34 -37.80 32.85
CA MET A 1 -27.12 -37.48 33.65
C MET A 1 -25.82 -37.56 32.84
N LYS A 2 -25.60 -38.57 31.98
CA LYS A 2 -24.36 -38.63 31.16
C LYS A 2 -24.26 -37.52 30.10
N GLU A 3 -25.36 -37.12 29.49
CA GLU A 3 -25.38 -36.05 28.46
C GLU A 3 -25.15 -34.64 29.04
N THR A 4 -25.64 -34.39 30.25
CA THR A 4 -25.44 -33.12 30.97
C THR A 4 -24.00 -32.93 31.44
N LEU A 5 -23.30 -34.03 31.76
CA LEU A 5 -21.88 -34.00 32.16
C LEU A 5 -20.96 -33.71 30.96
N CYS A 6 -21.28 -34.24 29.76
CA CYS A 6 -20.52 -33.92 28.54
C CYS A 6 -20.64 -32.45 28.14
N PHE A 7 -21.82 -31.83 28.32
CA PHE A 7 -22.01 -30.41 28.01
C PHE A 7 -21.23 -29.48 28.96
N LEU A 8 -21.14 -29.84 30.24
CA LEU A 8 -20.36 -29.08 31.23
C LEU A 8 -18.85 -29.23 30.98
N LEU A 9 -18.39 -30.42 30.57
CA LEU A 9 -16.98 -30.66 30.24
C LEU A 9 -16.53 -29.93 28.97
N LEU A 10 -17.41 -29.80 27.97
CA LEU A 10 -17.16 -29.01 26.75
C LEU A 10 -17.11 -27.50 27.03
N LEU A 11 -17.87 -27.00 28.01
CA LEU A 11 -17.80 -25.60 28.45
C LEU A 11 -16.53 -25.29 29.27
N LEU A 12 -16.00 -26.27 30.03
CA LEU A 12 -14.77 -26.13 30.82
C LEU A 12 -13.49 -26.37 29.98
N LEU A 13 -13.61 -27.04 28.83
CA LEU A 13 -12.51 -27.30 27.89
C LEU A 13 -12.56 -26.42 26.64
N ALA A 14 -13.46 -25.44 26.58
CA ALA A 14 -13.28 -24.33 25.66
C ALA A 14 -12.18 -23.47 26.28
N PRO A 15 -10.90 -23.55 25.83
CA PRO A 15 -9.96 -22.53 26.21
C PRO A 15 -10.61 -21.23 25.81
N SER A 16 -10.87 -20.36 26.79
CA SER A 16 -11.10 -18.95 26.54
C SER A 16 -9.90 -18.54 25.71
N ALA A 17 -10.06 -18.52 24.38
CA ALA A 17 -9.14 -17.87 23.48
C ALA A 17 -9.33 -16.38 23.79
N LEU A 18 -8.82 -15.97 24.95
CA LEU A 18 -8.65 -14.59 25.32
C LEU A 18 -7.80 -14.06 24.18
N ALA A 19 -8.42 -13.22 23.35
CA ALA A 19 -7.72 -12.51 22.30
C ALA A 19 -6.51 -11.89 22.98
N GLN A 20 -5.31 -12.35 22.61
CA GLN A 20 -4.11 -11.77 23.16
C GLN A 20 -4.12 -10.31 22.72
N GLU A 21 -3.95 -9.39 23.67
CA GLU A 21 -3.82 -8.00 23.28
C GLU A 21 -2.64 -7.88 22.32
N PRO A 22 -2.78 -7.06 21.26
CA PRO A 22 -1.73 -6.92 20.27
C PRO A 22 -0.47 -6.34 20.92
N VAL A 23 0.66 -7.02 20.72
CA VAL A 23 1.95 -6.65 21.33
C VAL A 23 2.98 -6.43 20.24
N ILE A 24 3.78 -5.37 20.40
CA ILE A 24 4.98 -5.14 19.59
C ILE A 24 6.20 -5.62 20.37
N THR A 25 6.98 -6.53 19.77
CA THR A 25 8.30 -6.91 20.26
C THR A 25 9.38 -6.25 19.41
N TRP A 26 10.06 -5.25 19.99
CA TRP A 26 11.12 -4.48 19.33
C TRP A 26 12.45 -5.23 19.32
N GLY A 27 13.21 -5.06 18.24
CA GLY A 27 14.63 -5.40 18.16
C GLY A 27 15.55 -4.37 18.82
N PRO A 28 16.88 -4.51 18.65
CA PRO A 28 17.87 -3.54 19.12
C PRO A 28 17.77 -2.19 18.39
N SER A 29 18.29 -1.13 19.03
CA SER A 29 18.41 0.20 18.40
C SER A 29 19.47 0.23 17.32
N ILE A 30 19.19 0.98 16.26
CA ILE A 30 20.17 1.35 15.23
C ILE A 30 20.28 2.86 15.22
N GLU A 31 21.45 3.36 15.61
CA GLU A 31 21.77 4.80 15.58
C GLU A 31 21.85 5.28 14.14
N ARG A 32 20.88 6.11 13.74
CA ARG A 32 20.77 6.75 12.43
C ARG A 32 19.68 7.81 12.46
N ASP A 33 19.88 8.91 11.77
CA ASP A 33 18.82 9.91 11.60
C ASP A 33 17.65 9.32 10.79
N VAL A 34 16.43 9.51 11.29
CA VAL A 34 15.20 9.11 10.62
C VAL A 34 15.05 9.81 9.27
N ALA A 35 15.61 11.02 9.12
CA ALA A 35 15.65 11.73 7.86
C ALA A 35 16.42 10.96 6.76
N GLU A 36 17.36 10.07 7.12
CA GLU A 36 18.09 9.20 6.20
C GLU A 36 17.30 7.93 5.84
N LEU A 37 16.16 7.67 6.49
CA LEU A 37 15.31 6.52 6.21
C LEU A 37 14.23 6.83 5.16
N GLN A 38 14.43 7.87 4.35
CA GLN A 38 13.55 8.14 3.22
C GLN A 38 13.54 6.94 2.27
N ASN A 39 12.34 6.60 1.80
CA ASN A 39 12.08 5.45 0.93
C ASN A 39 12.48 4.09 1.55
N LEU A 40 12.70 4.02 2.87
CA LEU A 40 12.90 2.75 3.55
C LEU A 40 11.64 1.91 3.43
N HIS A 41 11.80 0.69 2.95
CA HIS A 41 10.73 -0.30 2.92
C HIS A 41 11.30 -1.71 3.16
N ILE A 42 10.41 -2.60 3.57
CA ILE A 42 10.72 -4.01 3.83
C ILE A 42 10.43 -4.78 2.55
N ILE A 43 11.44 -5.45 2.01
CA ILE A 43 11.36 -6.20 0.75
C ILE A 43 10.56 -7.50 0.93
N GLY A 44 10.78 -8.16 2.08
CA GLY A 44 10.07 -9.37 2.45
C GLY A 44 10.91 -10.33 3.27
N ILE A 45 10.41 -11.57 3.39
CA ILE A 45 10.88 -12.58 4.34
C ILE A 45 11.39 -13.81 3.59
N SER A 46 12.58 -14.29 3.95
CA SER A 46 13.16 -15.55 3.49
C SER A 46 13.51 -16.43 4.70
N GLY A 47 12.75 -17.50 4.89
CA GLY A 47 12.80 -18.28 6.14
C GLY A 47 12.29 -17.44 7.32
N THR A 48 13.12 -17.25 8.34
CA THR A 48 12.81 -16.42 9.51
C THR A 48 13.28 -14.97 9.39
N ASP A 49 14.10 -14.69 8.38
CA ASP A 49 14.82 -13.45 8.22
C ASP A 49 14.07 -12.52 7.28
N PHE A 50 14.28 -11.22 7.44
CA PHE A 50 13.71 -10.23 6.54
C PHE A 50 14.76 -9.27 6.03
N TYR A 51 14.44 -8.62 4.92
CA TYR A 51 15.32 -7.68 4.24
C TYR A 51 14.64 -6.33 4.10
N THR A 52 15.43 -5.27 4.23
CA THR A 52 14.97 -3.91 3.98
C THR A 52 15.91 -3.20 3.05
N VAL A 53 15.39 -2.26 2.27
CA VAL A 53 16.20 -1.33 1.48
C VAL A 53 15.77 0.08 1.80
N HIS A 54 16.73 1.00 1.79
CA HIS A 54 16.49 2.43 1.89
C HIS A 54 17.49 3.17 1.01
N GLN A 55 17.18 4.41 0.67
CA GLN A 55 18.04 5.25 -0.16
C GLN A 55 18.25 6.60 0.51
N ALA A 56 19.52 6.91 0.78
CA ALA A 56 19.96 8.19 1.33
C ALA A 56 21.06 8.76 0.43
N ASP A 57 21.01 10.06 0.13
CA ASP A 57 22.04 10.76 -0.66
C ASP A 57 22.41 10.08 -1.99
N GLY A 58 21.42 9.48 -2.66
CA GLY A 58 21.60 8.77 -3.93
C GLY A 58 22.23 7.37 -3.80
N GLN A 59 22.51 6.90 -2.59
CA GLN A 59 23.04 5.57 -2.31
C GLN A 59 21.95 4.67 -1.71
N ALA A 60 21.69 3.53 -2.36
CA ALA A 60 20.82 2.51 -1.82
C ALA A 60 21.60 1.55 -0.90
N THR A 61 21.00 1.18 0.24
CA THR A 61 21.57 0.23 1.20
C THR A 61 20.59 -0.89 1.47
N LEU A 62 21.05 -2.13 1.32
CA LEU A 62 20.32 -3.34 1.66
C LEU A 62 20.75 -3.84 3.03
N GLU A 63 19.78 -4.21 3.86
CA GLU A 63 20.01 -4.74 5.20
C GLU A 63 19.27 -6.06 5.39
N ARG A 64 19.84 -6.96 6.19
CA ARG A 64 19.22 -8.23 6.61
C ARG A 64 19.06 -8.27 8.12
N TYR A 65 17.93 -8.81 8.54
CA TYR A 65 17.54 -8.95 9.93
C TYR A 65 17.09 -10.38 10.22
N ASP A 66 17.36 -10.86 11.43
CA ASP A 66 16.93 -12.19 11.86
C ASP A 66 15.50 -12.22 12.46
N ALA A 67 15.11 -13.38 12.99
CA ALA A 67 13.83 -13.60 13.65
C ALA A 67 13.58 -12.69 14.87
N THR A 68 14.65 -12.23 15.50
CA THR A 68 14.64 -11.37 16.70
C THR A 68 14.75 -9.88 16.36
N ASN A 69 14.70 -9.55 15.06
CA ASN A 69 14.88 -8.21 14.51
C ASN A 69 16.30 -7.64 14.73
N GLN A 70 17.30 -8.48 14.99
CA GLN A 70 18.69 -8.05 15.05
C GLN A 70 19.24 -7.88 13.63
N ARG A 71 19.85 -6.73 13.35
CA ARG A 71 20.54 -6.50 12.08
C ARG A 71 21.77 -7.40 11.98
N LEU A 72 21.78 -8.28 10.99
CA LEU A 72 22.88 -9.20 10.72
C LEU A 72 23.98 -8.52 9.89
N TRP A 73 23.58 -7.75 8.87
CA TRP A 73 24.49 -6.98 8.03
C TRP A 73 23.77 -5.85 7.30
N ALA A 74 24.56 -4.91 6.79
CA ALA A 74 24.14 -3.83 5.89
C ALA A 74 25.18 -3.70 4.77
N THR A 75 24.74 -3.57 3.52
CA THR A 75 25.63 -3.39 2.37
C THR A 75 25.12 -2.27 1.46
N ALA A 76 26.05 -1.42 1.04
CA ALA A 76 25.80 -0.47 -0.03
C ALA A 76 25.56 -1.21 -1.35
N LEU A 77 24.56 -0.77 -2.11
CA LEU A 77 24.26 -1.31 -3.43
C LEU A 77 24.97 -0.50 -4.51
N LEU A 78 25.77 -1.18 -5.33
CA LEU A 78 26.53 -0.61 -6.44
C LEU A 78 26.15 -1.33 -7.76
N PRO A 79 24.92 -1.11 -8.27
CA PRO A 79 24.45 -1.78 -9.48
C PRO A 79 25.35 -1.49 -10.68
N ARG A 80 25.56 -2.52 -11.50
CA ARG A 80 26.34 -2.45 -12.74
C ARG A 80 25.61 -3.11 -13.90
N THR A 81 25.99 -2.72 -15.09
CA THR A 81 25.65 -3.43 -16.33
C THR A 81 26.52 -4.68 -16.49
N ALA A 82 26.18 -5.55 -17.44
CA ALA A 82 26.96 -6.76 -17.74
C ALA A 82 28.40 -6.47 -18.21
N ASP A 83 28.66 -5.31 -18.82
CA ASP A 83 29.98 -4.81 -19.20
C ASP A 83 30.68 -3.98 -18.09
N GLY A 84 30.12 -3.99 -16.88
CA GLY A 84 30.73 -3.40 -15.69
C GLY A 84 30.54 -1.89 -15.51
N GLN A 85 29.76 -1.23 -16.39
CA GLN A 85 29.43 0.19 -16.25
C GLN A 85 28.48 0.42 -15.07
N PRO A 86 28.54 1.58 -14.39
CA PRO A 86 27.56 1.93 -13.37
C PRO A 86 26.13 1.93 -13.94
N ALA A 87 25.19 1.37 -13.20
CA ALA A 87 23.77 1.45 -13.48
C ALA A 87 23.06 2.20 -12.34
N GLU A 88 21.84 2.66 -12.61
CA GLU A 88 20.98 3.32 -11.63
C GLU A 88 20.21 2.26 -10.83
N PHE A 89 20.23 2.37 -9.49
CA PHE A 89 19.42 1.52 -8.63
C PHE A 89 17.93 1.74 -8.90
N HIS A 90 17.15 0.66 -8.95
CA HIS A 90 15.70 0.76 -8.99
C HIS A 90 15.04 0.14 -7.77
N ASP A 91 15.26 -1.17 -7.56
CA ASP A 91 14.64 -1.89 -6.45
C ASP A 91 15.39 -3.21 -6.13
N VAL A 92 15.08 -3.85 -5.00
CA VAL A 92 15.45 -5.23 -4.70
C VAL A 92 14.18 -6.05 -4.51
N LEU A 93 14.03 -7.12 -5.29
CA LEU A 93 12.89 -8.02 -5.20
C LEU A 93 13.26 -9.29 -4.44
N LEU A 94 12.31 -9.89 -3.73
CA LEU A 94 12.43 -11.24 -3.17
C LEU A 94 11.53 -12.22 -3.91
N LEU A 95 12.12 -13.02 -4.80
CA LEU A 95 11.43 -13.99 -5.65
C LEU A 95 11.89 -15.40 -5.30
N GLU A 96 10.97 -16.30 -4.92
CA GLU A 96 11.28 -17.67 -4.47
C GLU A 96 12.44 -17.73 -3.44
N GLY A 97 12.47 -16.78 -2.50
CA GLY A 97 13.50 -16.69 -1.46
C GLY A 97 14.86 -16.15 -1.92
N LYS A 98 15.02 -15.76 -3.19
CA LYS A 98 16.22 -15.15 -3.75
C LYS A 98 16.05 -13.64 -3.92
N LEU A 99 17.08 -12.89 -3.52
CA LEU A 99 17.12 -11.44 -3.73
C LEU A 99 17.59 -11.13 -5.13
N GLN A 100 16.82 -10.32 -5.86
CA GLN A 100 17.15 -9.84 -7.20
C GLN A 100 17.27 -8.32 -7.16
N LEU A 101 18.49 -7.80 -7.35
CA LEU A 101 18.72 -6.39 -7.55
C LEU A 101 18.28 -6.00 -8.96
N LEU A 102 17.32 -5.09 -9.06
CA LEU A 102 16.95 -4.44 -10.31
C LEU A 102 17.65 -3.09 -10.46
N SER A 103 18.18 -2.86 -11.65
CA SER A 103 18.83 -1.61 -12.00
C SER A 103 18.56 -1.23 -13.45
N THR A 104 18.75 0.05 -13.77
CA THR A 104 18.55 0.56 -15.13
C THR A 104 19.80 1.25 -15.65
N HIS A 105 20.10 1.08 -16.93
CA HIS A 105 21.12 1.88 -17.61
C HIS A 105 20.56 2.39 -18.93
N ARG A 106 20.78 3.69 -19.17
CA ARG A 106 20.29 4.39 -20.36
C ARG A 106 21.43 4.66 -21.32
N LYS A 107 21.29 4.20 -22.56
CA LYS A 107 22.26 4.44 -23.62
C LYS A 107 21.54 4.65 -24.94
N ASN A 108 21.85 5.74 -25.65
CA ASN A 108 21.28 6.06 -26.97
C ASN A 108 19.73 6.05 -27.02
N GLY A 109 19.08 6.55 -25.96
CA GLY A 109 17.61 6.59 -25.84
C GLY A 109 16.97 5.22 -25.59
N VAL A 110 17.74 4.19 -25.24
CA VAL A 110 17.26 2.89 -24.80
C VAL A 110 17.52 2.74 -23.30
N THR A 111 16.45 2.50 -22.54
CA THR A 111 16.54 2.08 -21.15
C THR A 111 16.58 0.56 -21.12
N THR A 112 17.65 0.00 -20.54
CA THR A 112 17.78 -1.46 -20.31
C THR A 112 17.69 -1.73 -18.82
N VAL A 113 16.86 -2.70 -18.45
CA VAL A 113 16.70 -3.19 -17.08
C VAL A 113 17.61 -4.39 -16.89
N TYR A 114 18.44 -4.36 -15.86
CA TYR A 114 19.32 -5.43 -15.46
C TYR A 114 18.85 -6.05 -14.16
N ALA A 115 19.05 -7.35 -14.01
CA ALA A 115 18.90 -8.07 -12.76
C ALA A 115 20.21 -8.75 -12.35
N GLN A 116 20.48 -8.73 -11.07
CA GLN A 116 21.61 -9.42 -10.46
C GLN A 116 21.19 -10.05 -9.13
N GLU A 117 21.47 -11.35 -8.96
CA GLU A 117 21.17 -12.03 -7.70
C GLU A 117 22.11 -11.53 -6.59
N ILE A 118 21.53 -11.25 -5.42
CA ILE A 118 22.25 -10.99 -4.18
C ILE A 118 22.12 -12.22 -3.28
N THR A 119 23.26 -12.71 -2.80
CA THR A 119 23.33 -13.83 -1.86
C THR A 119 22.80 -13.44 -0.48
N SER A 120 22.46 -14.42 0.34
CA SER A 120 21.99 -14.19 1.72
C SER A 120 23.02 -13.49 2.62
N THR A 121 24.30 -13.46 2.24
CA THR A 121 25.37 -12.72 2.94
C THR A 121 25.58 -11.30 2.39
N GLY A 122 24.73 -10.82 1.49
CA GLY A 122 24.81 -9.49 0.90
C GLY A 122 25.78 -9.37 -0.28
N ASN A 123 26.42 -10.47 -0.72
CA ASN A 123 27.36 -10.45 -1.84
C ASN A 123 26.65 -10.64 -3.18
N TYR A 124 27.15 -9.98 -4.22
CA TYR A 124 26.69 -10.15 -5.59
C TYR A 124 27.08 -11.50 -6.19
N ARG A 125 26.15 -12.12 -6.92
CA ARG A 125 26.52 -13.15 -7.90
C ARG A 125 27.17 -12.50 -9.12
N PRO A 126 28.14 -13.14 -9.78
CA PRO A 126 28.87 -12.54 -10.90
C PRO A 126 28.00 -12.32 -12.15
N THR A 127 26.91 -13.08 -12.30
CA THR A 127 26.04 -12.99 -13.47
C THR A 127 25.07 -11.83 -13.36
N ILE A 128 25.20 -10.85 -14.26
CA ILE A 128 24.23 -9.77 -14.49
C ILE A 128 23.47 -10.09 -15.77
N ARG A 129 22.14 -10.05 -15.73
CA ARG A 129 21.27 -10.37 -16.87
C ARG A 129 20.54 -9.11 -17.33
N SER A 130 20.50 -8.88 -18.64
CA SER A 130 19.52 -7.94 -19.22
C SER A 130 18.15 -8.61 -19.22
N VAL A 131 17.18 -8.02 -18.54
CA VAL A 131 15.83 -8.58 -18.36
C VAL A 131 14.87 -8.06 -19.43
N THR A 132 14.87 -6.76 -19.67
CA THR A 132 14.07 -6.13 -20.73
C THR A 132 14.70 -4.80 -21.14
N SER A 133 14.38 -4.33 -22.34
CA SER A 133 14.79 -3.01 -22.80
C SER A 133 13.70 -2.36 -23.63
N ALA A 134 13.63 -1.04 -23.57
CA ALA A 134 12.71 -0.27 -24.38
C ALA A 134 13.35 1.06 -24.80
N ARG A 135 12.99 1.53 -25.99
CA ARG A 135 13.41 2.85 -26.47
C ARG A 135 12.56 3.93 -25.80
N THR A 136 12.89 4.22 -24.55
CA THR A 136 12.17 5.15 -23.69
C THR A 136 13.14 5.84 -22.74
N ASN A 137 12.79 7.06 -22.34
CA ASN A 137 13.42 7.78 -21.24
C ASN A 137 12.57 7.78 -19.96
N GLY A 138 11.44 7.07 -19.93
CA GLY A 138 10.50 7.20 -18.83
C GLY A 138 10.76 6.26 -17.66
N THR A 139 9.70 6.03 -16.88
CA THR A 139 9.78 5.44 -15.55
C THR A 139 9.56 3.93 -15.60
N LEU A 140 10.33 3.23 -14.77
CA LEU A 140 10.17 1.80 -14.50
C LEU A 140 9.17 1.61 -13.35
N SER A 141 8.28 0.64 -13.50
CA SER A 141 7.39 0.16 -12.44
C SER A 141 7.43 -1.36 -12.42
N VAL A 142 7.34 -1.93 -11.22
CA VAL A 142 7.41 -3.37 -10.99
C VAL A 142 6.22 -3.79 -10.14
N SER A 143 5.64 -4.94 -10.45
CA SER A 143 4.59 -5.56 -9.66
C SER A 143 4.82 -7.06 -9.56
N ILE A 144 4.65 -7.61 -8.37
CA ILE A 144 4.86 -9.03 -8.08
C ILE A 144 3.50 -9.64 -7.72
N SER A 145 3.23 -10.86 -8.16
CA SER A 145 2.03 -11.61 -7.77
C SER A 145 2.05 -11.98 -6.28
N ASP A 146 0.88 -12.19 -5.67
CA ASP A 146 0.78 -12.51 -4.23
C ASP A 146 1.58 -13.76 -3.83
N ASP A 147 1.67 -14.75 -4.73
CA ASP A 147 2.43 -15.98 -4.56
C ASP A 147 3.93 -15.83 -4.89
N LYS A 148 4.35 -14.64 -5.33
CA LYS A 148 5.73 -14.27 -5.69
C LYS A 148 6.32 -15.08 -6.83
N ASN A 149 5.48 -15.73 -7.64
CA ASN A 149 5.90 -16.57 -8.75
C ASN A 149 6.06 -15.79 -10.06
N ASP A 150 5.40 -14.63 -10.18
CA ASP A 150 5.41 -13.81 -11.38
C ASP A 150 5.74 -12.35 -11.05
N VAL A 151 6.48 -11.72 -11.96
CA VAL A 151 6.85 -10.30 -11.89
C VAL A 151 6.56 -9.62 -13.22
N LEU A 152 5.79 -8.54 -13.16
CA LEU A 152 5.55 -7.64 -14.28
C LEU A 152 6.47 -6.44 -14.17
N ILE A 153 7.20 -6.19 -15.24
CA ILE A 153 8.07 -5.03 -15.40
C ILE A 153 7.46 -4.13 -16.48
N VAL A 154 7.21 -2.88 -16.13
CA VAL A 154 6.59 -1.88 -16.97
C VAL A 154 7.55 -0.72 -17.20
N LEU A 155 7.94 -0.49 -18.44
CA LEU A 155 8.71 0.67 -18.88
C LEU A 155 7.77 1.63 -19.62
N THR A 156 7.60 2.84 -19.08
CA THR A 156 6.74 3.86 -19.69
C THR A 156 7.57 4.88 -20.46
N ASP A 157 7.06 5.38 -21.58
CA ASP A 157 7.55 6.55 -22.32
C ASP A 157 6.47 7.61 -22.32
N ARG A 158 6.50 8.50 -21.32
CA ARG A 158 5.45 9.52 -21.14
C ARG A 158 5.34 10.46 -22.35
N PRO A 159 6.44 11.03 -22.90
CA PRO A 159 6.37 11.88 -24.09
C PRO A 159 5.68 11.21 -25.29
N GLN A 160 5.89 9.91 -25.50
CA GLN A 160 5.30 9.19 -26.64
C GLN A 160 4.00 8.47 -26.31
N GLN A 161 3.55 8.51 -25.05
CA GLN A 161 2.45 7.69 -24.54
C GLN A 161 2.58 6.21 -24.93
N LYS A 162 3.82 5.68 -24.87
CA LYS A 162 4.09 4.27 -25.13
C LYS A 162 4.47 3.56 -23.84
N LEU A 163 4.19 2.28 -23.80
CA LEU A 163 4.50 1.43 -22.67
C LEU A 163 4.99 0.08 -23.18
N THR A 164 6.07 -0.42 -22.59
CA THR A 164 6.56 -1.79 -22.76
C THR A 164 6.34 -2.56 -21.46
N ALA A 165 5.45 -3.55 -21.50
CA ALA A 165 5.15 -4.45 -20.40
C ALA A 165 5.81 -5.81 -20.66
N SER A 166 6.48 -6.38 -19.66
CA SER A 166 7.11 -7.69 -19.74
C SER A 166 6.79 -8.50 -18.49
N LEU A 167 6.25 -9.70 -18.67
CA LEU A 167 5.97 -10.64 -17.58
C LEU A 167 7.08 -11.69 -17.52
N PHE A 168 7.59 -11.95 -16.33
CA PHE A 168 8.59 -12.96 -16.04
C PHE A 168 8.10 -13.88 -14.92
N ASN A 169 8.62 -15.10 -14.91
CA ASN A 169 8.52 -15.95 -13.71
C ASN A 169 9.55 -15.52 -12.64
N ALA A 170 9.53 -16.18 -11.47
CA ALA A 170 10.45 -15.91 -10.36
C ALA A 170 11.95 -16.07 -10.69
N SER A 171 12.28 -16.89 -11.68
CA SER A 171 13.64 -17.04 -12.22
C SER A 171 14.04 -15.94 -13.23
N LEU A 172 13.19 -14.92 -13.39
CA LEU A 172 13.29 -13.84 -14.36
C LEU A 172 13.38 -14.33 -15.82
N SER A 173 12.78 -15.49 -16.11
CA SER A 173 12.63 -15.96 -17.49
C SER A 173 11.40 -15.32 -18.12
N PRO A 174 11.50 -14.69 -19.30
CA PRO A 174 10.39 -13.98 -19.91
C PRO A 174 9.29 -14.96 -20.31
N ARG A 175 8.04 -14.61 -19.97
CA ARG A 175 6.83 -15.26 -20.51
C ARG A 175 6.39 -14.55 -21.79
N TRP A 176 6.32 -13.23 -21.74
CA TRP A 176 6.00 -12.39 -22.89
C TRP A 176 6.49 -10.95 -22.67
N THR A 177 6.65 -10.22 -23.76
CA THR A 177 6.88 -8.78 -23.78
C THR A 177 5.97 -8.15 -24.82
N GLN A 178 5.31 -7.06 -24.45
CA GLN A 178 4.39 -6.32 -25.30
C GLN A 178 4.70 -4.84 -25.23
N THR A 179 4.65 -4.17 -26.38
CA THR A 179 4.78 -2.71 -26.48
C THR A 179 3.55 -2.15 -27.17
N PHE A 180 2.92 -1.16 -26.55
CA PHE A 180 1.68 -0.57 -27.04
C PHE A 180 1.58 0.91 -26.64
N SER A 181 0.69 1.64 -27.31
CA SER A 181 0.34 3.01 -26.93
C SER A 181 -0.70 2.98 -25.82
N MET A 182 -0.51 3.79 -24.77
CA MET A 182 -1.45 3.95 -23.67
C MET A 182 -2.22 5.26 -23.80
N SER A 183 -3.46 5.26 -23.35
CA SER A 183 -4.31 6.44 -23.23
C SER A 183 -4.12 7.00 -21.82
N GLY A 184 -3.32 8.07 -21.70
CA GLY A 184 -3.11 8.77 -20.43
C GLY A 184 -1.80 8.44 -19.69
N VAL A 185 -1.81 8.65 -18.37
CA VAL A 185 -0.66 8.54 -17.47
C VAL A 185 -0.74 7.26 -16.66
N PHE A 186 0.34 6.47 -16.63
CA PHE A 186 0.45 5.28 -15.79
C PHE A 186 0.20 5.60 -14.31
N ARG A 187 -0.67 4.81 -13.67
CA ARG A 187 -0.99 4.92 -12.24
C ARG A 187 -0.52 3.71 -11.45
N GLN A 188 -0.89 2.51 -11.88
CA GLN A 188 -0.62 1.29 -11.13
C GLN A 188 -0.58 0.08 -12.06
N SER A 189 0.14 -0.96 -11.63
CA SER A 189 0.00 -2.29 -12.20
C SER A 189 -0.23 -3.35 -11.11
N VAL A 190 -0.89 -4.44 -11.49
CA VAL A 190 -1.17 -5.60 -10.63
C VAL A 190 -0.93 -6.88 -11.43
N VAL A 191 -0.39 -7.91 -10.79
CA VAL A 191 -0.22 -9.26 -11.35
C VAL A 191 -1.00 -10.23 -10.47
N LEU A 192 -1.92 -10.97 -11.06
CA LEU A 192 -2.66 -12.02 -10.37
C LEU A 192 -1.85 -13.32 -10.32
N THR A 193 -2.23 -14.24 -9.43
CA THR A 193 -1.54 -15.53 -9.26
C THR A 193 -1.65 -16.46 -10.48
N ASP A 194 -2.59 -16.21 -11.40
CA ASP A 194 -2.70 -16.93 -12.67
C ASP A 194 -1.78 -16.35 -13.77
N GLY A 195 -1.03 -15.29 -13.46
CA GLY A 195 -0.15 -14.54 -14.36
C GLY A 195 -0.88 -13.46 -15.18
N SER A 196 -2.19 -13.33 -15.06
CA SER A 196 -2.93 -12.24 -15.70
C SER A 196 -2.47 -10.90 -15.11
N SER A 197 -2.19 -9.94 -15.98
CA SER A 197 -1.59 -8.67 -15.59
C SER A 197 -2.50 -7.52 -15.97
N PHE A 198 -2.51 -6.48 -15.14
CA PHE A 198 -3.36 -5.32 -15.33
C PHE A 198 -2.56 -4.05 -15.16
N ILE A 199 -2.83 -3.07 -16.02
CA ILE A 199 -2.23 -1.74 -15.97
C ILE A 199 -3.35 -0.72 -16.00
N LEU A 200 -3.37 0.17 -15.00
CA LEU A 200 -4.30 1.28 -14.89
C LEU A 200 -3.59 2.57 -15.32
N THR A 201 -4.21 3.29 -16.25
CA THR A 201 -3.81 4.65 -16.61
C THR A 201 -4.95 5.62 -16.36
N GLU A 202 -4.58 6.86 -16.03
CA GLU A 202 -5.52 7.98 -15.91
C GLU A 202 -5.46 8.81 -17.17
N SER A 203 -6.62 9.06 -17.78
CA SER A 203 -6.71 9.86 -18.98
C SER A 203 -6.24 11.30 -18.74
N ASN A 204 -5.74 11.93 -19.81
CA ASN A 204 -5.42 13.35 -19.74
C ASN A 204 -6.71 14.19 -19.69
N ASP A 205 -6.62 15.42 -19.21
CA ASP A 205 -7.76 16.34 -18.96
C ASP A 205 -8.69 16.59 -20.16
N SER A 206 -8.25 16.29 -21.38
CA SER A 206 -9.04 16.43 -22.62
C SER A 206 -9.93 15.23 -22.95
N ALA A 207 -9.82 14.13 -22.20
CA ALA A 207 -10.59 12.92 -22.45
C ALA A 207 -12.04 13.05 -21.98
N PRO A 208 -12.99 12.33 -22.61
CA PRO A 208 -14.36 12.30 -22.11
C PRO A 208 -14.40 11.65 -20.72
N ILE A 209 -15.22 12.19 -19.81
CA ILE A 209 -15.45 11.66 -18.45
C ILE A 209 -15.88 10.18 -18.43
N THR A 210 -16.39 9.66 -19.55
CA THR A 210 -16.73 8.25 -19.74
C THR A 210 -15.50 7.33 -19.87
N ALA A 211 -14.31 7.92 -19.97
CA ALA A 211 -13.03 7.23 -20.02
C ALA A 211 -12.02 8.01 -19.16
N ALA A 212 -12.37 8.29 -17.91
CA ALA A 212 -11.47 8.95 -16.94
C ALA A 212 -10.22 8.09 -16.67
N TYR A 213 -10.36 6.77 -16.73
CA TYR A 213 -9.26 5.82 -16.65
C TYR A 213 -9.33 4.80 -17.78
N HIS A 214 -8.20 4.16 -18.06
CA HIS A 214 -8.13 2.99 -18.94
C HIS A 214 -7.50 1.81 -18.19
N LEU A 215 -8.15 0.65 -18.29
CA LEU A 215 -7.64 -0.61 -17.77
C LEU A 215 -7.17 -1.49 -18.91
N TYR A 216 -5.85 -1.70 -19.00
CA TYR A 216 -5.25 -2.65 -19.92
C TYR A 216 -5.14 -4.01 -19.24
N SER A 217 -5.94 -4.98 -19.70
CA SER A 217 -5.84 -6.38 -19.29
C SER A 217 -4.88 -7.12 -20.23
N LEU A 218 -3.84 -7.74 -19.70
CA LEU A 218 -2.85 -8.52 -20.45
C LEU A 218 -2.97 -10.00 -20.10
N ASN A 219 -3.15 -10.84 -21.12
CA ASN A 219 -3.29 -12.28 -20.93
C ASN A 219 -1.98 -12.92 -20.40
N ALA A 220 -2.09 -13.78 -19.40
CA ALA A 220 -0.97 -14.46 -18.76
C ALA A 220 0.00 -15.18 -19.72
N ARG A 221 -0.50 -15.75 -20.83
CA ARG A 221 0.28 -16.57 -21.76
C ARG A 221 0.82 -15.80 -22.94
N SER A 222 -0.01 -14.99 -23.59
CA SER A 222 0.34 -14.29 -24.84
C SER A 222 0.74 -12.84 -24.63
N GLY A 223 0.40 -12.25 -23.49
CA GLY A 223 0.44 -10.81 -23.27
C GLY A 223 -0.62 -10.05 -24.07
N SER A 224 -1.52 -10.73 -24.81
CA SER A 224 -2.52 -10.04 -25.64
C SER A 224 -3.32 -9.04 -24.81
N ILE A 225 -3.46 -7.83 -25.34
CA ILE A 225 -3.96 -6.67 -24.60
C ILE A 225 -5.43 -6.43 -24.93
N ARG A 226 -6.22 -6.13 -23.90
CA ARG A 226 -7.56 -5.56 -24.03
C ARG A 226 -7.62 -4.24 -23.24
N ASP A 227 -7.91 -3.15 -23.93
CA ASP A 227 -8.20 -1.85 -23.31
C ASP A 227 -9.68 -1.79 -22.91
N THR A 228 -9.95 -1.38 -21.67
CA THR A 228 -11.29 -1.14 -21.15
C THR A 228 -11.36 0.27 -20.55
N PRO A 229 -12.07 1.22 -21.19
CA PRO A 229 -12.27 2.53 -20.60
C PRO A 229 -13.14 2.42 -19.35
N LEU A 230 -12.77 3.12 -18.29
CA LEU A 230 -13.51 3.24 -17.04
C LEU A 230 -13.94 4.70 -16.85
N GLY A 231 -15.23 4.90 -16.62
CA GLY A 231 -15.80 6.22 -16.44
C GLY A 231 -17.32 6.19 -16.46
N HIS A 232 -17.92 7.36 -16.32
CA HIS A 232 -19.38 7.51 -16.30
C HIS A 232 -19.82 8.84 -16.89
N GLN A 233 -21.01 8.89 -17.50
CA GLN A 233 -21.52 10.10 -18.16
C GLN A 233 -21.92 11.21 -17.18
N ASN A 234 -22.28 10.85 -15.94
CA ASN A 234 -22.79 11.81 -14.95
C ASN A 234 -21.85 12.06 -13.77
N TYR A 235 -20.72 11.34 -13.70
CA TYR A 235 -19.82 11.39 -12.55
C TYR A 235 -18.39 11.50 -13.02
N ASN A 236 -17.62 12.36 -12.35
CA ASN A 236 -16.20 12.49 -12.58
C ASN A 236 -15.45 11.54 -11.64
N PHE A 237 -14.78 10.53 -12.16
CA PHE A 237 -13.93 9.65 -11.35
C PHE A 237 -12.62 10.38 -11.08
N THR A 238 -12.34 10.68 -9.81
CA THR A 238 -11.24 11.57 -9.43
C THR A 238 -9.99 10.81 -8.98
N GLN A 239 -10.16 9.60 -8.43
CA GLN A 239 -9.06 8.77 -7.94
C GLN A 239 -9.42 7.30 -8.12
N ALA A 240 -8.45 6.45 -8.45
CA ALA A 240 -8.65 5.03 -8.71
C ALA A 240 -7.46 4.20 -8.23
N MET A 241 -7.73 3.05 -7.65
CA MET A 241 -6.73 2.03 -7.31
C MET A 241 -7.24 0.63 -7.63
N MET A 242 -6.30 -0.28 -7.84
CA MET A 242 -6.53 -1.69 -8.12
C MET A 242 -6.11 -2.55 -6.94
N ALA A 243 -6.85 -3.65 -6.74
CA ALA A 243 -6.50 -4.70 -5.79
C ALA A 243 -6.79 -6.08 -6.41
N ALA A 244 -5.89 -7.03 -6.17
CA ALA A 244 -6.14 -8.43 -6.49
C ALA A 244 -7.17 -9.00 -5.50
N SER A 245 -8.00 -9.94 -5.97
CA SER A 245 -8.95 -10.70 -5.15
C SER A 245 -8.93 -12.16 -5.60
N GLY A 246 -7.84 -12.86 -5.29
CA GLY A 246 -7.58 -14.19 -5.84
C GLY A 246 -7.36 -14.12 -7.35
N THR A 247 -8.25 -14.73 -8.14
CA THR A 247 -8.21 -14.69 -9.61
C THR A 247 -8.92 -13.48 -10.22
N ASP A 248 -9.53 -12.63 -9.38
CA ASP A 248 -10.25 -11.46 -9.83
C ASP A 248 -9.43 -10.20 -9.61
N LEU A 249 -9.75 -9.15 -10.35
CA LEU A 249 -9.26 -7.80 -10.11
C LEU A 249 -10.42 -6.90 -9.70
N VAL A 250 -10.21 -6.11 -8.65
CA VAL A 250 -11.08 -5.00 -8.28
C VAL A 250 -10.41 -3.69 -8.65
N VAL A 251 -11.16 -2.77 -9.27
CA VAL A 251 -10.78 -1.37 -9.44
C VAL A 251 -11.82 -0.53 -8.71
N ALA A 252 -11.41 0.18 -7.67
CA ALA A 252 -12.30 1.01 -6.87
C ALA A 252 -11.68 2.37 -6.64
N GLY A 253 -12.54 3.36 -6.35
CA GLY A 253 -12.04 4.71 -6.20
C GLY A 253 -13.08 5.71 -5.74
N LEU A 254 -12.76 6.98 -5.94
CA LEU A 254 -13.58 8.12 -5.55
C LEU A 254 -14.18 8.79 -6.79
N TYR A 255 -15.41 9.27 -6.68
CA TYR A 255 -16.02 10.11 -7.71
C TYR A 255 -16.60 11.39 -7.11
N ALA A 256 -16.75 12.41 -7.95
CA ALA A 256 -17.48 13.63 -7.64
C ALA A 256 -18.72 13.78 -8.53
N SER A 257 -19.77 14.39 -7.97
CA SER A 257 -21.00 14.72 -8.69
C SER A 257 -20.83 16.02 -9.48
N GLY A 258 -21.17 15.98 -10.77
CA GLY A 258 -21.11 17.14 -11.66
C GLY A 258 -19.87 17.17 -12.55
N ALA A 259 -20.04 17.63 -13.78
CA ALA A 259 -18.98 17.86 -14.75
C ALA A 259 -18.22 19.18 -14.47
N GLY A 260 -17.84 19.41 -13.21
CA GLY A 260 -16.98 20.54 -12.85
C GLY A 260 -15.63 20.40 -13.54
N THR A 261 -15.00 21.52 -13.91
CA THR A 261 -13.67 21.51 -14.51
C THR A 261 -12.67 20.82 -13.57
N ALA A 262 -11.80 19.96 -14.12
CA ALA A 262 -10.76 19.24 -13.37
C ALA A 262 -9.90 20.17 -12.49
N GLU A 263 -9.82 21.46 -12.87
CA GLU A 263 -9.12 22.53 -12.16
C GLU A 263 -9.62 22.78 -10.71
N GLN A 264 -10.83 22.36 -10.33
CA GLN A 264 -11.40 22.71 -9.01
C GLN A 264 -11.26 21.66 -7.90
N GLN A 265 -10.58 20.52 -8.14
CA GLN A 265 -10.50 19.38 -7.19
C GLN A 265 -11.84 19.15 -6.45
N PRO A 266 -12.87 18.69 -7.18
CA PRO A 266 -14.22 18.63 -6.63
C PRO A 266 -14.27 17.70 -5.42
N GLU A 267 -15.15 18.04 -4.47
CA GLU A 267 -15.35 17.22 -3.28
C GLU A 267 -15.88 15.82 -3.68
N PRO A 268 -15.21 14.73 -3.28
CA PRO A 268 -15.73 13.38 -3.51
C PRO A 268 -17.11 13.21 -2.89
N SER A 269 -18.05 12.67 -3.67
CA SER A 269 -19.43 12.42 -3.23
C SER A 269 -19.75 10.93 -3.05
N GLY A 270 -18.83 10.04 -3.42
CA GLY A 270 -18.94 8.61 -3.16
C GLY A 270 -17.82 7.79 -3.77
N ASN A 271 -18.08 6.50 -3.92
CA ASN A 271 -17.16 5.52 -4.48
C ASN A 271 -17.68 4.95 -5.80
N PHE A 272 -16.76 4.61 -6.70
CA PHE A 272 -17.08 3.71 -7.81
C PHE A 272 -16.36 2.38 -7.61
N PHE A 273 -16.88 1.33 -8.23
CA PHE A 273 -16.35 -0.02 -8.11
C PHE A 273 -16.54 -0.78 -9.42
N TYR A 274 -15.48 -1.47 -9.83
CA TYR A 274 -15.46 -2.42 -10.93
C TYR A 274 -14.84 -3.71 -10.44
N ARG A 275 -15.45 -4.84 -10.80
CA ARG A 275 -14.85 -6.17 -10.61
C ARG A 275 -14.70 -6.88 -11.94
N PHE A 276 -13.48 -7.28 -12.25
CA PHE A 276 -13.12 -8.07 -13.43
C PHE A 276 -12.88 -9.50 -12.98
N SER A 277 -13.83 -10.37 -13.29
CA SER A 277 -13.77 -11.78 -12.92
C SER A 277 -12.75 -12.53 -13.76
N GLY A 278 -11.94 -13.38 -13.12
CA GLY A 278 -11.11 -14.38 -13.81
C GLY A 278 -11.95 -15.49 -14.45
N ASP A 279 -13.14 -15.75 -13.92
CA ASP A 279 -14.12 -16.64 -14.53
C ASP A 279 -14.83 -15.95 -15.71
N LYS A 280 -14.59 -16.46 -16.92
CA LYS A 280 -15.15 -15.96 -18.18
C LYS A 280 -16.68 -16.01 -18.23
N ASN A 281 -17.32 -16.82 -17.38
CA ASN A 281 -18.78 -16.94 -17.34
C ASN A 281 -19.44 -15.90 -16.44
N LYS A 282 -18.67 -15.26 -15.54
CA LYS A 282 -19.18 -14.18 -14.69
C LYS A 282 -19.06 -12.86 -15.42
N ARG A 283 -20.12 -12.05 -15.34
CA ARG A 283 -20.11 -10.68 -15.85
C ARG A 283 -19.26 -9.80 -14.96
N ASN A 284 -18.59 -8.83 -15.56
CA ASN A 284 -17.97 -7.76 -14.80
C ASN A 284 -19.05 -6.98 -14.05
N LEU A 285 -18.77 -6.62 -12.80
CA LEU A 285 -19.67 -5.83 -11.97
C LEU A 285 -19.23 -4.37 -12.02
N THR A 286 -20.19 -3.46 -12.02
CA THR A 286 -19.94 -2.02 -11.95
C THR A 286 -20.99 -1.38 -11.07
N SER A 287 -20.55 -0.56 -10.13
CA SER A 287 -21.42 0.21 -9.26
C SER A 287 -20.83 1.60 -8.98
N ILE A 288 -21.72 2.56 -8.77
CA ILE A 288 -21.39 3.93 -8.37
C ILE A 288 -22.28 4.22 -7.17
N ILE A 289 -21.66 4.44 -6.03
CA ILE A 289 -22.33 4.42 -4.74
C ILE A 289 -22.02 5.70 -3.98
N PRO A 290 -23.02 6.55 -3.72
CA PRO A 290 -22.79 7.76 -2.94
C PRO A 290 -22.40 7.40 -1.51
N PHE A 291 -21.64 8.28 -0.86
CA PHE A 291 -21.47 8.16 0.57
C PHE A 291 -22.82 8.23 1.29
N ASN A 292 -22.94 7.50 2.40
CA ASN A 292 -24.08 7.62 3.27
C ASN A 292 -24.21 9.07 3.78
N GLN A 293 -25.36 9.70 3.53
CA GLN A 293 -25.56 11.12 3.83
C GLN A 293 -25.54 11.41 5.34
N GLN A 294 -25.99 10.47 6.17
CA GLN A 294 -25.93 10.62 7.63
C GLN A 294 -24.47 10.54 8.11
N PHE A 295 -23.68 9.60 7.57
CA PHE A 295 -22.25 9.52 7.84
C PHE A 295 -21.53 10.83 7.51
N ILE A 296 -21.75 11.39 6.30
CA ILE A 296 -21.11 12.65 5.89
C ILE A 296 -21.51 13.81 6.80
N ARG A 297 -22.78 13.90 7.20
CA ARG A 297 -23.23 14.93 8.16
C ARG A 297 -22.53 14.78 9.51
N ASN A 298 -22.46 13.57 10.05
CA ASN A 298 -21.81 13.31 11.35
C ASN A 298 -20.32 13.64 11.27
N TYR A 299 -19.61 13.12 10.26
CA TYR A 299 -18.19 13.39 10.03
C TYR A 299 -17.86 14.88 9.93
N LYS A 300 -18.68 15.65 9.19
CA LYS A 300 -18.50 17.10 9.07
C LYS A 300 -18.87 17.85 10.36
N SER A 301 -19.72 17.30 11.22
CA SER A 301 -20.13 17.95 12.48
C SER A 301 -19.10 17.80 13.60
N GLU A 302 -18.39 16.67 13.64
CA GLU A 302 -17.41 16.33 14.70
C GLU A 302 -16.07 17.04 14.52
N THR A 303 -15.82 17.62 13.35
CA THR A 303 -14.56 18.29 13.02
C THR A 303 -14.64 19.81 13.24
N ASN A 304 -13.71 20.34 14.04
CA ASN A 304 -13.53 21.77 14.31
C ASN A 304 -12.69 22.46 13.21
N ASP A 305 -13.03 22.22 11.96
CA ASP A 305 -12.36 22.86 10.82
C ASP A 305 -13.02 24.18 10.45
N PHE A 306 -12.20 25.17 10.08
CA PHE A 306 -12.64 26.49 9.62
C PHE A 306 -13.50 26.40 8.36
N ASP A 307 -13.29 25.37 7.53
CA ASP A 307 -14.09 25.11 6.33
C ASP A 307 -14.48 23.61 6.21
N ARG A 308 -15.57 23.26 6.90
CA ARG A 308 -16.20 21.91 6.85
C ARG A 308 -16.58 21.46 5.43
N SER A 309 -16.69 22.38 4.47
CA SER A 309 -17.07 22.09 3.09
C SER A 309 -15.89 21.67 2.19
N LYS A 310 -14.65 21.82 2.66
CA LYS A 310 -13.45 21.49 1.87
C LYS A 310 -12.70 20.24 2.34
N ARG A 311 -13.01 19.69 3.51
CA ARG A 311 -12.22 18.60 4.11
C ARG A 311 -12.08 17.38 3.20
N LEU A 312 -13.16 16.92 2.56
CA LEU A 312 -13.08 15.76 1.66
C LEU A 312 -12.38 16.08 0.33
N ARG A 313 -12.17 17.34 -0.05
CA ARG A 313 -11.35 17.68 -1.23
C ARG A 313 -9.89 17.26 -1.04
N ASN A 314 -9.47 17.15 0.22
CA ASN A 314 -8.13 16.69 0.59
C ASN A 314 -8.11 15.19 0.92
N LEU A 315 -9.20 14.46 0.66
CA LEU A 315 -9.25 13.01 0.80
C LEU A 315 -8.45 12.39 -0.34
N GLU A 316 -7.40 11.66 0.01
CA GLU A 316 -6.58 10.91 -0.91
C GLU A 316 -6.86 9.42 -0.72
N LEU A 317 -7.19 8.71 -1.79
CA LEU A 317 -7.32 7.27 -1.81
C LEU A 317 -5.94 6.67 -1.53
N LYS A 318 -5.82 5.92 -0.43
CA LYS A 318 -4.56 5.29 -0.02
C LYS A 318 -4.52 3.83 -0.37
N GLU A 319 -5.63 3.11 -0.16
CA GLU A 319 -5.66 1.66 -0.33
C GLU A 319 -7.03 1.17 -0.78
N VAL A 320 -7.01 0.05 -1.51
CA VAL A 320 -8.16 -0.80 -1.79
C VAL A 320 -7.79 -2.20 -1.33
N GLU A 321 -8.55 -2.78 -0.41
CA GLU A 321 -8.31 -4.13 0.11
C GLU A 321 -9.51 -5.03 -0.14
N THR A 322 -9.27 -6.28 -0.54
CA THR A 322 -10.33 -7.24 -0.85
C THR A 322 -10.43 -8.27 0.28
N ALA A 323 -11.63 -8.45 0.81
CA ALA A 323 -11.91 -9.46 1.83
C ALA A 323 -12.16 -10.81 1.14
N GLY A 324 -11.56 -11.89 1.66
CA GLY A 324 -11.69 -13.23 1.07
C GLY A 324 -13.13 -13.78 0.98
N GLN A 325 -14.11 -13.17 1.68
CA GLN A 325 -15.54 -13.50 1.55
C GLN A 325 -16.31 -12.55 0.61
N GLY A 326 -15.61 -11.84 -0.28
CA GLY A 326 -16.22 -11.05 -1.36
C GLY A 326 -16.40 -9.56 -1.09
N GLY A 327 -16.08 -9.03 0.10
CA GLY A 327 -16.14 -7.58 0.35
C GLY A 327 -14.93 -6.81 -0.21
N THR A 328 -15.04 -5.49 -0.32
CA THR A 328 -13.91 -4.59 -0.63
C THR A 328 -13.92 -3.38 0.29
N TYR A 329 -12.77 -3.04 0.85
CA TYR A 329 -12.56 -1.81 1.59
C TYR A 329 -11.88 -0.78 0.70
N VAL A 330 -12.45 0.42 0.66
CA VAL A 330 -11.84 1.59 0.01
C VAL A 330 -11.45 2.56 1.12
N ILE A 331 -10.15 2.78 1.29
CA ILE A 331 -9.59 3.53 2.41
C ILE A 331 -8.96 4.81 1.88
N GLY A 332 -9.53 5.95 2.26
CA GLY A 332 -8.98 7.27 2.01
C GLY A 332 -8.47 7.93 3.28
N GLU A 333 -7.50 8.81 3.13
CA GLU A 333 -6.87 9.59 4.21
C GLU A 333 -6.90 11.08 3.88
N VAL A 334 -7.25 11.93 4.85
CA VAL A 334 -7.28 13.38 4.64
C VAL A 334 -5.89 13.97 4.90
N TRP A 335 -5.25 14.50 3.85
CA TRP A 335 -3.79 14.70 3.86
C TRP A 335 -3.27 16.08 4.33
N PHE A 336 -4.08 17.13 4.23
CA PHE A 336 -3.70 18.44 4.72
C PHE A 336 -4.90 19.25 5.14
N GLN A 337 -4.64 20.23 6.01
CA GLN A 337 -5.59 21.27 6.34
C GLN A 337 -5.05 22.60 5.83
N GLU A 338 -5.87 23.33 5.10
CA GLU A 338 -5.61 24.74 4.84
C GLU A 338 -6.08 25.52 6.07
N ASN A 339 -5.20 26.31 6.67
CA ASN A 339 -5.61 27.24 7.72
C ASN A 339 -6.36 28.43 7.09
N GLY A 340 -6.99 29.27 7.91
CA GLY A 340 -7.74 30.45 7.44
C GLY A 340 -6.90 31.47 6.64
N ASN A 341 -5.57 31.33 6.65
CA ASN A 341 -4.63 32.17 5.89
C ASN A 341 -4.14 31.49 4.59
N GLY A 342 -4.73 30.35 4.21
CA GLY A 342 -4.33 29.58 3.02
C GLY A 342 -3.01 28.82 3.15
N GLN A 343 -2.38 28.78 4.33
CA GLN A 343 -1.20 27.95 4.54
C GLN A 343 -1.60 26.50 4.73
N ARG A 344 -0.91 25.60 4.03
CA ARG A 344 -1.09 24.15 4.13
C ARG A 344 -0.31 23.59 5.31
N LEU A 345 -1.04 23.10 6.31
CA LEU A 345 -0.48 22.27 7.37
C LEU A 345 -0.62 20.81 6.94
N TYR A 346 0.50 20.19 6.57
CA TYR A 346 0.56 18.78 6.18
C TYR A 346 0.34 17.92 7.42
N ASN A 347 -0.82 17.30 7.49
CA ASN A 347 -1.21 16.46 8.59
C ASN A 347 -2.03 15.33 8.02
N SER A 348 -1.66 14.09 8.29
CA SER A 348 -2.49 12.95 7.94
C SER A 348 -3.56 12.77 9.01
N HIS A 349 -4.70 13.40 8.76
CA HIS A 349 -5.88 13.30 9.60
C HIS A 349 -6.85 12.30 9.01
N ASP A 350 -7.70 11.77 9.87
CA ASP A 350 -8.90 10.98 9.58
C ASP A 350 -8.84 10.00 8.42
N LEU A 351 -9.10 8.74 8.74
CA LEU A 351 -9.38 7.75 7.72
C LEU A 351 -10.86 7.73 7.42
N ILE A 352 -11.22 7.71 6.14
CA ILE A 352 -12.57 7.44 5.67
C ILE A 352 -12.55 6.08 5.00
N ILE A 353 -13.39 5.19 5.50
CA ILE A 353 -13.39 3.80 5.10
C ILE A 353 -14.79 3.46 4.60
N THR A 354 -14.85 3.03 3.34
CA THR A 354 -16.06 2.49 2.73
C THR A 354 -15.90 1.00 2.58
N ARG A 355 -16.82 0.23 3.17
CA ARG A 355 -16.94 -1.20 2.87
C ARG A 355 -18.01 -1.40 1.80
N LEU A 356 -17.62 -2.03 0.71
CA LEU A 356 -18.48 -2.47 -0.37
C LEU A 356 -18.67 -3.99 -0.26
N LYS A 357 -19.88 -4.45 -0.58
CA LYS A 357 -20.24 -5.86 -0.69
C LYS A 357 -19.68 -6.45 -1.99
N GLU A 358 -19.84 -7.77 -2.15
CA GLU A 358 -19.37 -8.49 -3.33
C GLU A 358 -20.01 -8.05 -4.64
N ASP A 359 -21.24 -7.59 -4.56
CA ASP A 359 -22.00 -7.01 -5.65
C ASP A 359 -21.64 -5.53 -5.93
N GLY A 360 -20.73 -4.96 -5.13
CA GLY A 360 -20.30 -3.57 -5.22
C GLY A 360 -21.26 -2.58 -4.56
N PHE A 361 -22.33 -3.00 -3.87
CA PHE A 361 -23.17 -2.07 -3.11
C PHE A 361 -22.53 -1.69 -1.77
N LEU A 362 -22.90 -0.52 -1.25
CA LEU A 362 -22.45 -0.06 0.06
C LEU A 362 -22.93 -1.01 1.16
N ASP A 363 -21.99 -1.42 2.00
CA ASP A 363 -22.27 -2.05 3.29
C ASP A 363 -22.38 -0.96 4.36
N TYR A 364 -21.28 -0.22 4.57
CA TYR A 364 -21.24 0.94 5.46
C TYR A 364 -20.12 1.92 5.10
N ASN A 365 -20.23 3.13 5.65
CA ASN A 365 -19.13 4.08 5.76
C ASN A 365 -18.78 4.28 7.23
N THR A 366 -17.49 4.38 7.54
CA THR A 366 -17.00 4.65 8.89
C THR A 366 -15.76 5.55 8.80
N SER A 367 -15.38 6.19 9.91
CA SER A 367 -14.21 7.06 9.95
C SER A 367 -13.39 6.90 11.21
N ILE A 368 -12.07 6.81 11.08
CA ILE A 368 -11.16 6.78 12.24
C ILE A 368 -10.61 8.17 12.44
N ALA A 369 -10.95 8.81 13.56
CA ALA A 369 -10.32 10.06 13.95
C ALA A 369 -8.87 9.79 14.37
N LYS A 370 -7.92 10.11 13.48
CA LYS A 370 -6.49 10.07 13.77
C LYS A 370 -5.88 11.43 13.52
N SER A 371 -4.83 11.76 14.26
CA SER A 371 -4.08 12.99 14.04
C SER A 371 -2.60 12.70 14.05
N GLN A 372 -1.94 13.02 12.94
CA GLN A 372 -0.50 12.93 12.78
C GLN A 372 -0.02 14.22 12.11
N SER A 373 0.83 14.97 12.78
CA SER A 373 1.47 16.17 12.26
C SER A 373 2.96 15.91 12.04
N GLY A 374 3.49 16.39 10.93
CA GLY A 374 4.91 16.24 10.59
C GLY A 374 5.44 17.43 9.80
N THR A 375 6.76 17.59 9.77
CA THR A 375 7.40 18.50 8.83
C THR A 375 7.28 17.95 7.41
N SER A 376 7.36 18.82 6.41
CA SER A 376 7.21 18.47 5.00
C SER A 376 8.18 17.38 4.49
N GLY A 377 9.31 17.16 5.17
CA GLY A 377 10.33 16.17 4.78
C GLY A 377 10.01 14.72 5.16
N ASN A 378 9.22 14.50 6.22
CA ASN A 378 8.98 13.14 6.76
C ASN A 378 7.60 12.58 6.42
N ARG A 379 6.97 13.14 5.37
CA ARG A 379 5.59 12.88 4.94
C ARG A 379 5.24 11.40 4.78
N PHE A 380 6.15 10.58 4.27
CA PHE A 380 5.89 9.17 3.95
C PHE A 380 5.87 8.24 5.17
N LEU A 381 6.37 8.69 6.33
CA LEU A 381 6.43 7.87 7.53
C LEU A 381 5.15 7.97 8.38
N TYR A 382 4.24 8.88 8.05
CA TYR A 382 3.01 9.15 8.79
C TYR A 382 1.77 8.76 7.97
N SER A 383 1.29 7.55 8.19
CA SER A 383 -0.02 7.09 7.70
C SER A 383 -0.50 5.95 8.61
N PHE A 384 -1.10 4.92 8.03
CA PHE A 384 -1.59 3.73 8.70
C PHE A 384 -1.01 2.45 8.06
N LEU A 385 -1.15 1.35 8.79
CA LEU A 385 -1.03 -0.02 8.30
C LEU A 385 -2.43 -0.62 8.39
N SER A 386 -2.87 -1.31 7.35
CA SER A 386 -4.12 -2.05 7.31
C SER A 386 -3.88 -3.57 7.23
N SER A 387 -4.85 -4.34 7.69
CA SER A 387 -4.88 -5.78 7.46
C SER A 387 -6.29 -6.34 7.58
N LEU A 388 -6.62 -7.31 6.72
CA LEU A 388 -7.86 -8.06 6.79
C LEU A 388 -7.67 -9.44 7.43
N GLN A 389 -8.39 -9.68 8.53
CA GLN A 389 -8.49 -11.01 9.13
C GLN A 389 -9.94 -11.30 9.55
N SER A 390 -10.45 -12.44 9.09
CA SER A 390 -11.80 -12.93 9.44
C SER A 390 -12.90 -11.87 9.22
N ASN A 391 -12.80 -11.10 8.14
CA ASN A 391 -13.65 -9.95 7.76
C ASN A 391 -13.53 -8.69 8.63
N ASN A 392 -12.68 -8.68 9.63
CA ASN A 392 -12.34 -7.48 10.38
C ASN A 392 -11.19 -6.76 9.67
N LEU A 393 -11.27 -5.43 9.62
CA LEU A 393 -10.20 -4.56 9.15
C LEU A 393 -9.45 -4.00 10.35
N PHE A 394 -8.18 -4.36 10.48
CA PHE A 394 -7.28 -3.89 11.52
C PHE A 394 -6.50 -2.71 10.99
N ILE A 395 -6.57 -1.57 11.66
CA ILE A 395 -5.87 -0.34 11.29
C ILE A 395 -4.92 0.06 12.41
N VAL A 396 -3.63 0.07 12.12
CA VAL A 396 -2.58 0.48 13.05
C VAL A 396 -2.07 1.86 12.65
N TYR A 397 -2.04 2.79 13.59
CA TYR A 397 -1.55 4.14 13.36
C TYR A 397 -0.88 4.73 14.60
N GLN A 398 0.02 5.67 14.41
CA GLN A 398 0.53 6.50 15.50
C GLN A 398 -0.47 7.63 15.78
N ASN A 399 -1.08 7.69 16.95
CA ASN A 399 -1.95 8.80 17.31
C ASN A 399 -1.12 9.91 17.97
N MET A 400 -1.11 11.14 17.44
CA MET A 400 -0.39 12.27 18.02
C MET A 400 -1.38 13.39 18.38
N MET A 401 -1.22 14.00 19.56
CA MET A 401 -2.06 15.15 19.95
C MET A 401 -1.75 16.38 19.10
N ARG A 402 -2.80 17.12 18.76
CA ARG A 402 -2.74 18.42 18.08
C ARG A 402 -2.30 19.49 19.07
N GLY A 403 -1.04 19.94 19.00
CA GLY A 403 -0.64 21.27 19.48
C GLY A 403 -0.58 21.55 20.99
N GLU A 404 -0.73 20.56 21.88
CA GLU A 404 -0.43 20.77 23.29
C GLU A 404 0.96 20.22 23.63
N ALA A 405 1.88 21.13 23.99
CA ALA A 405 3.25 20.84 24.43
C ALA A 405 3.32 20.20 25.84
N THR A 406 2.19 19.71 26.37
CA THR A 406 2.15 19.00 27.64
C THR A 406 2.43 17.53 27.40
N ALA A 407 3.39 16.98 28.15
CA ALA A 407 3.67 15.55 28.13
C ALA A 407 2.36 14.78 28.37
N PRO A 408 2.02 13.77 27.54
CA PRO A 408 0.80 13.01 27.71
C PRO A 408 0.78 12.36 29.10
N LYS A 409 -0.35 12.45 29.80
CA LYS A 409 -0.56 11.67 31.02
C LYS A 409 -0.46 10.18 30.67
N GLN A 410 0.25 9.41 31.49
CA GLN A 410 0.36 7.95 31.38
C GLN A 410 -1.04 7.33 31.21
N GLY A 411 -1.26 6.54 30.15
CA GLY A 411 -2.56 5.95 29.82
C GLY A 411 -3.45 6.78 28.87
N SER A 412 -3.02 7.97 28.45
CA SER A 412 -3.70 8.70 27.38
C SER A 412 -3.42 8.04 26.03
N LEU A 413 -4.46 7.92 25.18
CA LEU A 413 -4.31 7.59 23.76
C LEU A 413 -3.48 8.65 22.99
N ALA A 414 -3.21 9.80 23.62
CA ALA A 414 -2.31 10.81 23.13
C ALA A 414 -0.88 10.27 23.02
N GLN A 415 -0.33 10.21 21.81
CA GLN A 415 1.04 9.76 21.50
C GLN A 415 1.26 8.24 21.59
N ALA A 416 0.21 7.44 21.59
CA ALA A 416 0.31 5.98 21.54
C ALA A 416 0.25 5.45 20.09
N ALA A 417 0.95 4.35 19.84
CA ALA A 417 0.59 3.48 18.73
C ALA A 417 -0.78 2.87 19.05
N THR A 418 -1.72 2.92 18.11
CA THR A 418 -3.12 2.57 18.31
C THR A 418 -3.55 1.56 17.27
N LEU A 419 -4.33 0.57 17.71
CA LEU A 419 -5.07 -0.33 16.84
C LEU A 419 -6.54 0.02 16.88
N THR A 420 -7.13 0.29 15.72
CA THR A 420 -8.59 0.29 15.54
C THR A 420 -8.98 -0.93 14.74
N THR A 421 -9.83 -1.77 15.31
CA THR A 421 -10.47 -2.89 14.61
C THR A 421 -11.84 -2.45 14.14
N ILE A 422 -12.12 -2.58 12.86
CA ILE A 422 -13.43 -2.33 12.26
C ILE A 422 -14.10 -3.68 12.03
N LEU A 423 -15.23 -3.88 12.71
CA LEU A 423 -16.02 -5.10 12.64
C LEU A 423 -16.85 -5.16 11.35
N PRO A 424 -17.45 -6.32 11.02
CA PRO A 424 -18.20 -6.49 9.77
C PRO A 424 -19.45 -5.62 9.65
N ASP A 425 -19.94 -5.06 10.76
CA ASP A 425 -21.07 -4.12 10.80
C ASP A 425 -20.63 -2.64 10.78
N GLY A 426 -19.33 -2.36 10.73
CA GLY A 426 -18.75 -1.01 10.70
C GLY A 426 -18.50 -0.39 12.06
N THR A 427 -18.81 -1.09 13.15
CA THR A 427 -18.44 -0.67 14.50
C THR A 427 -16.93 -0.72 14.69
N GLN A 428 -16.41 0.20 15.52
CA GLN A 428 -14.98 0.36 15.75
C GLN A 428 -14.62 -0.02 17.18
N GLN A 429 -13.51 -0.74 17.34
CA GLN A 429 -12.90 -1.05 18.62
C GLN A 429 -11.46 -0.55 18.63
N THR A 430 -11.21 0.49 19.43
CA THR A 430 -9.91 1.16 19.48
C THR A 430 -9.18 0.80 20.76
N THR A 431 -7.94 0.34 20.63
CA THR A 431 -7.07 -0.04 21.75
C THR A 431 -5.67 0.53 21.54
N PRO A 432 -5.03 1.08 22.59
CA PRO A 432 -3.61 1.39 22.51
C PRO A 432 -2.82 0.09 22.38
N LEU A 433 -1.83 0.06 21.49
CA LEU A 433 -0.90 -1.05 21.39
C LEU A 433 0.02 -1.06 22.60
N GLN A 434 0.07 -2.17 23.32
CA GLN A 434 1.01 -2.32 24.42
C GLN A 434 2.44 -2.36 23.85
N GLN A 435 3.25 -1.38 24.25
CA GLN A 435 4.69 -1.40 24.02
C GLN A 435 5.35 -2.03 25.24
N LYS A 436 6.10 -3.12 25.07
CA LYS A 436 6.86 -3.68 26.19
C LYS A 436 7.83 -2.62 26.72
N PRO A 437 7.89 -2.39 28.04
CA PRO A 437 8.56 -1.24 28.66
C PRO A 437 10.10 -1.27 28.63
N ASP A 438 10.73 -2.13 27.81
CA ASP A 438 12.18 -2.34 27.83
C ASP A 438 13.02 -1.16 27.29
N SER A 439 12.41 -0.06 26.85
CA SER A 439 13.14 1.14 26.42
C SER A 439 12.66 2.39 27.14
N ALA A 440 13.57 3.06 27.83
CA ALA A 440 13.40 4.41 28.38
C ALA A 440 13.12 5.49 27.30
N GLU A 441 13.13 5.11 26.02
CA GLU A 441 12.91 5.98 24.87
C GLU A 441 11.50 5.80 24.30
N SER A 442 10.82 6.91 24.04
CA SER A 442 9.51 6.92 23.37
C SER A 442 9.68 6.57 21.89
N ILE A 443 9.41 5.32 21.50
CA ILE A 443 9.43 4.87 20.11
C ILE A 443 8.09 5.23 19.45
N GLN A 444 8.15 5.98 18.34
CA GLN A 444 7.00 6.26 17.48
C GLN A 444 6.94 5.22 16.36
N ILE A 445 5.81 4.53 16.21
CA ILE A 445 5.62 3.62 15.08
C ILE A 445 5.51 4.41 13.77
N ARG A 446 6.05 3.85 12.69
CA ARG A 446 5.94 4.33 11.30
C ARG A 446 5.16 3.28 10.49
N PRO A 447 3.82 3.24 10.58
CA PRO A 447 3.01 2.13 10.06
C PRO A 447 3.11 1.96 8.53
N ALA A 448 3.34 3.06 7.81
CA ALA A 448 3.53 3.04 6.36
C ALA A 448 4.75 2.20 5.92
N VAL A 449 5.71 1.97 6.84
CA VAL A 449 6.80 1.04 6.66
C VAL A 449 6.49 -0.22 7.45
N SER A 450 5.76 -1.12 6.81
CA SER A 450 5.39 -2.40 7.39
C SER A 450 5.36 -3.51 6.35
N PHE A 451 5.40 -4.76 6.82
CA PHE A 451 5.33 -5.93 5.95
C PHE A 451 4.57 -7.07 6.63
N PRO A 452 3.58 -7.68 5.95
CA PRO A 452 2.86 -8.83 6.49
C PRO A 452 3.77 -10.07 6.51
N VAL A 453 4.06 -10.59 7.70
CA VAL A 453 4.66 -11.92 7.92
C VAL A 453 3.60 -13.00 7.75
N SER A 454 2.41 -12.73 8.29
CA SER A 454 1.23 -13.57 8.20
C SER A 454 -0.02 -12.70 8.36
N LYS A 455 -1.21 -13.30 8.37
CA LYS A 455 -2.47 -12.58 8.67
C LYS A 455 -2.51 -11.96 10.07
N ARG A 456 -1.61 -12.39 10.99
CA ARG A 456 -1.58 -11.97 12.41
C ARG A 456 -0.26 -11.37 12.83
N GLU A 457 0.68 -11.22 11.90
CA GLU A 457 2.02 -10.77 12.28
C GLU A 457 2.59 -9.86 11.21
N PHE A 458 3.14 -8.74 11.65
CA PHE A 458 3.72 -7.70 10.81
C PHE A 458 5.10 -7.32 11.33
N ILE A 459 6.03 -7.09 10.41
CA ILE A 459 7.23 -6.31 10.73
C ILE A 459 6.84 -4.85 10.59
N VAL A 460 7.17 -4.03 11.57
CA VAL A 460 6.86 -2.59 11.62
C VAL A 460 8.10 -1.79 11.97
N LEU A 461 8.25 -0.61 11.39
CA LEU A 461 9.31 0.33 11.75
C LEU A 461 8.88 1.18 12.96
N GLY A 462 9.80 1.36 13.90
CA GLY A 462 9.71 2.34 14.98
C GLY A 462 10.89 3.28 14.94
N SER A 463 10.70 4.53 15.32
CA SER A 463 11.78 5.52 15.32
C SER A 463 11.66 6.55 16.44
N ASN A 464 12.79 7.13 16.83
CA ASN A 464 12.91 8.26 17.74
C ASN A 464 13.98 9.24 17.21
N SER A 465 14.35 10.25 18.00
CA SER A 465 15.39 11.21 17.60
C SER A 465 16.76 10.52 17.53
N GLY A 466 17.21 10.19 16.32
CA GLY A 466 18.56 9.65 16.08
C GLY A 466 18.66 8.13 16.09
N SER A 467 17.56 7.39 16.23
CA SER A 467 17.59 5.94 16.02
C SER A 467 16.29 5.37 15.47
N TYR A 468 16.39 4.15 14.92
CA TYR A 468 15.25 3.35 14.50
C TYR A 468 15.40 1.89 14.93
N ARG A 469 14.28 1.19 15.01
CA ARG A 469 14.19 -0.26 15.30
C ARG A 469 13.11 -0.90 14.46
N PHE A 470 13.26 -2.19 14.17
CA PHE A 470 12.16 -3.00 13.68
C PHE A 470 11.50 -3.75 14.82
N GLY A 471 10.18 -3.85 14.77
CA GLY A 471 9.37 -4.60 15.70
C GLY A 471 8.52 -5.65 14.99
N ARG A 472 8.17 -6.71 15.71
CA ARG A 472 7.14 -7.66 15.29
C ARG A 472 5.86 -7.36 16.03
N LEU A 473 4.86 -6.87 15.31
CA LEU A 473 3.50 -6.66 15.80
C LEU A 473 2.72 -7.97 15.62
N LYS A 474 2.14 -8.51 16.69
CA LYS A 474 1.30 -9.71 16.67
C LYS A 474 -0.10 -9.40 17.18
N PHE A 475 -1.12 -9.91 16.49
CA PHE A 475 -2.55 -9.79 16.81
C PHE A 475 -3.13 -11.04 17.48
#